data_AF-X1JY36-F1
#
_entry.id   AF-X1JY36-F1
#
_cell.length_a   1.000
_cell.length_b   1.000
_cell.length_c   1.000
_cell.angle_alpha   90.00
_cell.angle_beta   90.00
_cell.angle_gamma   90.00
#
_symmetry.space_group_name_H-M   'P 1'
#
loop_
_entity.id
_entity.type
_entity.pdbx_description
1 polymer ?
#
loop_
_entity_poly.entity_id
_entity_poly.type
_entity_poly.pdbx_seq_one_letter_code
_entity_poly.pdbx_strand_id
1 'polypeptide(L)'
;MSGSEIVDKIEEYTDWRPSPGSIYPLLSHMQEKDLIRPHEDQDPTLKRFELTEMGRERADELMIHDGQMKARIRNIRKMYWKLHAGMTEELYTGLKDLLDALEDVYSGNKGDPEVSDKLKAALDSAATTIKEIGS
;
A
#
# COMPACT_ATOMS: atom_id res chain seq x y z
N MET A 1 -9.61 9.68 -12.03
CA MET A 1 -10.19 8.31 -12.02
C MET A 1 -11.69 8.40 -11.80
N SER A 2 -12.49 7.48 -12.34
CA SER A 2 -13.89 7.32 -11.97
C SER A 2 -14.03 6.67 -10.59
N GLY A 3 -15.22 6.74 -9.99
CA GLY A 3 -15.48 6.05 -8.72
C GLY A 3 -15.27 4.53 -8.81
N SER A 4 -15.65 3.91 -9.93
CA SER A 4 -15.43 2.46 -10.15
C SER A 4 -13.94 2.12 -10.29
N GLU A 5 -13.17 2.92 -11.02
CA GLU A 5 -11.72 2.73 -11.16
C GLU A 5 -11.00 2.84 -9.80
N ILE A 6 -11.47 3.74 -8.92
CA ILE A 6 -10.94 3.87 -7.55
C ILE A 6 -11.24 2.59 -6.75
N VAL A 7 -12.45 2.05 -6.84
CA VAL A 7 -12.83 0.80 -6.17
C VAL A 7 -11.96 -0.36 -6.65
N ASP A 8 -11.77 -0.48 -7.97
CA ASP A 8 -10.96 -1.56 -8.56
C ASP A 8 -9.50 -1.46 -8.11
N LYS A 9 -8.94 -0.25 -8.01
CA LYS A 9 -7.58 -0.04 -7.47
C LYS A 9 -7.46 -0.38 -5.99
N ILE A 10 -8.46 -0.07 -5.16
CA ILE A 10 -8.45 -0.45 -3.74
C ILE A 10 -8.45 -1.97 -3.60
N GLU A 11 -9.28 -2.67 -4.38
CA GLU A 11 -9.32 -4.13 -4.39
C GLU A 11 -7.97 -4.74 -4.81
N GLU A 12 -7.34 -4.21 -5.87
CA GLU A 12 -6.01 -4.65 -6.34
C GLU A 12 -4.92 -4.53 -5.25
N TYR A 13 -4.96 -3.48 -4.42
CA TYR A 13 -3.94 -3.27 -3.39
C TYR A 13 -4.23 -3.94 -2.05
N THR A 14 -5.49 -4.28 -1.77
CA THR A 14 -5.93 -4.68 -0.43
C THR A 14 -6.68 -6.02 -0.37
N ASP A 15 -6.95 -6.65 -1.52
CA ASP A 15 -7.83 -7.82 -1.66
C ASP A 15 -9.23 -7.60 -1.03
N TRP A 16 -9.63 -6.33 -0.88
CA TRP A 16 -10.90 -5.93 -0.29
C TRP A 16 -11.59 -4.87 -1.14
N ARG A 17 -12.87 -5.10 -1.43
CA ARG A 17 -13.68 -4.21 -2.25
C ARG A 17 -14.64 -3.38 -1.40
N PRO A 18 -14.49 -2.03 -1.33
CA PRO A 18 -15.45 -1.19 -0.64
C PRO A 18 -16.82 -1.25 -1.32
N SER A 19 -17.89 -1.23 -0.51
CA SER A 19 -19.25 -1.21 -1.05
C SER A 19 -19.55 0.10 -1.78
N PRO A 20 -20.46 0.09 -2.78
CA PRO A 20 -20.96 1.33 -3.40
C PRO A 20 -21.52 2.31 -2.36
N GLY A 21 -22.23 1.80 -1.35
CA GLY A 21 -22.82 2.59 -0.26
C GLY A 21 -21.81 3.24 0.68
N SER A 22 -20.53 2.87 0.62
CA SER A 22 -19.45 3.51 1.37
C SER A 22 -18.59 4.43 0.50
N ILE A 23 -18.27 4.03 -0.74
CA ILE A 23 -17.30 4.75 -1.57
C ILE A 23 -17.89 6.05 -2.13
N TYR A 24 -19.12 6.03 -2.64
CA TYR A 24 -19.72 7.21 -3.28
C TYR A 24 -20.07 8.32 -2.28
N PRO A 25 -20.60 8.02 -1.06
CA PRO A 25 -20.74 9.05 -0.03
C PRO A 25 -19.40 9.65 0.37
N LEU A 26 -18.33 8.85 0.48
CA LEU A 26 -16.99 9.35 0.78
C LEU A 26 -16.48 10.30 -0.31
N LEU A 27 -16.61 9.92 -1.59
CA LEU A 27 -16.21 10.79 -2.71
C LEU A 27 -17.02 12.09 -2.73
N SER A 28 -18.30 12.04 -2.41
CA SER A 28 -19.15 13.23 -2.31
C SER A 28 -18.66 14.16 -1.19
N HIS A 29 -18.37 13.60 -0.01
CA HIS A 29 -17.80 14.35 1.12
C HIS A 29 -16.43 14.94 0.82
N MET A 30 -15.58 14.22 0.08
CA MET A 30 -14.28 14.74 -0.36
C MET A 30 -14.43 15.91 -1.34
N GLN A 31 -15.45 15.86 -2.21
CA GLN A 31 -15.76 16.95 -3.14
C GLN A 31 -16.32 18.16 -2.38
N GLU A 32 -17.21 17.96 -1.40
CA GLU A 32 -17.73 19.02 -0.53
C GLU A 32 -16.62 19.73 0.27
N LYS A 33 -15.58 18.98 0.63
CA LYS A 33 -14.38 19.49 1.30
C LYS A 33 -13.34 20.07 0.33
N ASP A 34 -13.64 20.17 -0.96
CA ASP A 34 -12.73 20.68 -1.99
C ASP A 34 -11.37 19.93 -2.04
N LEU A 35 -11.37 18.64 -1.68
CA LEU A 35 -10.19 17.76 -1.79
C LEU A 35 -10.09 17.12 -3.18
N ILE A 36 -11.24 16.94 -3.84
CA ILE A 36 -11.34 16.44 -5.21
C ILE A 36 -12.32 17.29 -5.99
N ARG A 37 -12.12 17.36 -7.31
CA ARG A 37 -13.05 18.02 -8.22
C ARG A 37 -13.36 17.14 -9.44
N PRO A 38 -14.51 17.35 -10.11
CA PRO A 38 -14.78 16.71 -11.39
C PRO A 38 -13.72 17.10 -12.43
N HIS A 39 -13.29 16.15 -13.23
CA HIS A 39 -12.40 16.41 -14.36
C HIS A 39 -13.18 17.13 -15.48
N GLU A 40 -12.69 18.28 -15.95
CA GLU A 40 -13.45 19.20 -16.81
C GLU A 40 -13.69 18.66 -18.24
N ASP A 41 -12.79 17.81 -18.76
CA ASP A 41 -12.81 17.37 -20.16
C ASP A 41 -13.57 16.07 -20.49
N GLN A 42 -14.51 15.59 -19.65
CA GLN A 42 -15.11 14.26 -19.89
C GLN A 42 -16.64 14.19 -19.83
N ASP A 43 -17.14 13.16 -20.53
CA ASP A 43 -18.55 12.80 -20.67
C ASP A 43 -19.28 12.90 -19.31
N PRO A 44 -20.36 13.70 -19.21
CA PRO A 44 -21.11 13.89 -17.97
C PRO A 44 -21.69 12.58 -17.39
N THR A 45 -21.74 11.50 -18.17
CA THR A 45 -22.14 10.17 -17.69
C THR A 45 -21.06 9.43 -16.90
N LEU A 46 -19.78 9.79 -17.10
CA LEU A 46 -18.61 9.20 -16.44
C LEU A 46 -17.95 10.26 -15.54
N LYS A 47 -18.54 10.47 -14.35
CA LYS A 47 -18.00 11.39 -13.35
C LYS A 47 -16.60 10.92 -12.90
N ARG A 48 -15.57 11.52 -13.50
CA ARG A 48 -14.17 11.35 -13.11
C ARG A 48 -13.74 12.44 -12.15
N PHE A 49 -12.85 12.08 -11.26
CA PHE A 49 -12.31 12.95 -10.23
C PHE A 49 -10.80 13.14 -10.40
N GLU A 50 -10.34 14.32 -10.03
CA GLU A 50 -8.94 14.66 -9.84
C GLU A 50 -8.74 15.36 -8.49
N LEU A 51 -7.53 15.27 -7.94
CA LEU A 51 -7.18 15.98 -6.71
C LEU A 51 -7.08 17.48 -6.97
N THR A 52 -7.61 18.27 -6.03
CA THR A 52 -7.31 19.71 -5.96
C THR A 52 -5.91 19.91 -5.36
N GLU A 53 -5.46 21.16 -5.28
CA GLU A 53 -4.19 21.47 -4.60
C GLU A 53 -4.27 21.11 -3.12
N MET A 54 -5.34 21.53 -2.43
CA MET A 54 -5.58 21.16 -1.04
C MET A 54 -5.70 19.63 -0.86
N GLY A 55 -6.28 18.94 -1.83
CA GLY A 55 -6.34 17.48 -1.86
C GLY A 55 -4.95 16.83 -1.92
N ARG A 56 -4.03 17.40 -2.71
CA ARG A 56 -2.64 16.94 -2.79
C ARG A 56 -1.89 17.19 -1.48
N GLU A 57 -1.96 18.41 -0.94
CA GLU A 57 -1.33 18.74 0.35
C GLU A 57 -1.82 17.82 1.48
N ARG A 58 -3.13 17.58 1.54
CA ARG A 58 -3.72 16.68 2.54
C ARG A 58 -3.29 15.22 2.35
N ALA A 59 -3.16 14.76 1.11
CA ALA A 59 -2.66 13.42 0.82
C ALA A 59 -1.20 13.28 1.26
N ASP A 60 -0.35 14.28 1.00
CA ASP A 60 1.05 14.29 1.41
C ASP A 60 1.19 14.29 2.94
N GLU A 61 0.39 15.09 3.66
CA GLU A 61 0.33 15.05 5.12
C GLU A 61 -0.01 13.65 5.65
N LEU A 62 -1.01 12.99 5.05
CA LEU A 62 -1.41 11.64 5.43
C LEU A 62 -0.28 10.63 5.16
N MET A 63 0.46 10.79 4.05
CA MET A 63 1.62 9.96 3.72
C MET A 63 2.82 10.22 4.65
N ILE A 64 2.98 11.43 5.17
CA ILE A 64 4.02 11.76 6.16
C ILE A 64 3.66 11.17 7.54
N HIS A 65 2.39 11.25 7.95
CA HIS A 65 1.88 10.60 9.16
C HIS A 65 1.93 9.05 9.08
N ASP A 66 2.03 8.48 7.88
CA ASP A 66 2.18 7.04 7.64
C ASP A 66 3.51 6.47 8.17
N GLY A 67 4.53 7.28 8.47
CA GLY A 67 5.76 6.79 9.11
C GLY A 67 5.51 6.09 10.45
N GLN A 68 4.55 6.59 11.25
CA GLN A 68 4.14 5.97 12.51
C GLN A 68 3.25 4.74 12.28
N MET A 69 2.45 4.74 11.21
CA MET A 69 1.59 3.63 10.83
C MET A 69 2.42 2.45 10.28
N LYS A 70 3.43 2.72 9.44
CA LYS A 70 4.43 1.73 8.98
C LYS A 70 5.13 1.05 10.13
N ALA A 71 5.60 1.82 11.13
CA ALA A 71 6.20 1.24 12.34
C ALA A 71 5.22 0.33 13.11
N ARG A 72 3.93 0.68 13.16
CA ARG A 72 2.88 -0.15 13.79
C ARG A 72 2.56 -1.42 12.98
N ILE A 73 2.42 -1.33 11.66
CA ILE A 73 2.18 -2.46 10.76
C ILE A 73 3.38 -3.43 10.76
N ARG A 74 4.61 -2.89 10.80
CA ARG A 74 5.87 -3.64 10.99
C ARG A 74 5.79 -4.50 12.24
N ASN A 75 5.30 -3.93 13.35
CA ASN A 75 5.14 -4.65 14.62
C ASN A 75 4.00 -5.68 14.60
N ILE A 76 2.91 -5.44 13.87
CA ILE A 76 1.77 -6.36 13.80
C ILE A 76 2.11 -7.64 13.02
N ARG A 77 2.74 -7.52 11.84
CA ARG A 77 3.18 -8.70 11.06
C ARG A 77 4.23 -9.50 11.83
N LYS A 78 5.15 -8.80 12.51
CA LYS A 78 6.17 -9.40 13.38
C LYS A 78 5.55 -10.14 14.58
N MET A 79 4.52 -9.56 15.22
CA MET A 79 3.77 -10.19 16.29
C MET A 79 2.97 -11.41 15.83
N TYR A 80 2.37 -11.39 14.63
CA TYR A 80 1.57 -12.52 14.14
C TYR A 80 2.39 -13.82 14.07
N TRP A 81 3.57 -13.78 13.44
CA TRP A 81 4.40 -14.97 13.28
C TRP A 81 4.95 -15.51 14.61
N LYS A 82 5.33 -14.62 15.53
CA LYS A 82 5.86 -15.01 16.83
C LYS A 82 4.78 -15.48 17.82
N LEU A 83 3.65 -14.76 17.90
CA LEU A 83 2.60 -15.03 18.89
C LEU A 83 1.57 -16.08 18.43
N HIS A 84 1.29 -16.17 17.13
CA HIS A 84 0.21 -17.02 16.61
C HIS A 84 0.69 -18.21 15.80
N ALA A 85 1.84 -18.12 15.13
CA ALA A 85 2.37 -19.24 14.33
C ALA A 85 3.43 -20.08 15.06
N GLY A 86 3.80 -19.73 16.30
CA GLY A 86 4.80 -20.47 17.10
C GLY A 86 6.20 -20.46 16.49
N MET A 87 6.54 -19.44 15.69
CA MET A 87 7.85 -19.29 15.06
C MET A 87 8.96 -19.16 16.12
N THR A 88 10.07 -19.88 15.94
CA THR A 88 11.22 -19.76 16.86
C THR A 88 11.83 -18.36 16.79
N GLU A 89 12.50 -17.93 17.87
CA GLU A 89 13.12 -16.60 17.93
C GLU A 89 14.19 -16.41 16.84
N GLU A 90 14.92 -17.45 16.49
CA GLU A 90 15.96 -17.42 15.47
C GLU A 90 15.35 -17.20 14.08
N LEU A 91 14.29 -17.93 13.75
CA LEU A 91 13.58 -17.78 12.48
C LEU A 91 12.88 -16.42 12.40
N TYR A 92 12.30 -15.95 13.50
CA TYR A 92 11.71 -14.62 13.61
C TYR A 92 12.75 -13.52 13.38
N THR A 93 13.95 -13.65 13.96
CA THR A 93 15.03 -12.68 13.79
C THR A 93 15.47 -12.61 12.33
N GLY A 94 15.64 -13.77 11.67
CA GLY A 94 15.93 -13.82 10.24
C GLY A 94 14.86 -13.15 9.36
N LEU A 95 13.58 -13.40 9.64
CA LEU A 95 12.47 -12.75 8.93
C LEU A 95 12.47 -11.23 9.18
N LYS A 96 12.67 -10.81 10.43
CA LYS A 96 12.71 -9.40 10.83
C LYS A 96 13.83 -8.66 10.08
N ASP A 97 15.03 -9.23 10.03
CA ASP A 97 16.18 -8.60 9.40
C ASP A 97 16.04 -8.54 7.87
N LEU A 98 15.44 -9.56 7.24
CA LEU A 98 15.07 -9.52 5.82
C LEU A 98 14.11 -8.37 5.52
N LEU A 99 13.05 -8.23 6.31
CA LEU A 99 12.05 -7.17 6.13
C LEU A 99 12.64 -5.78 6.35
N ASP A 100 13.46 -5.61 7.39
CA ASP A 100 14.11 -4.33 7.70
C ASP A 100 15.08 -3.93 6.56
N ALA A 101 15.90 -4.87 6.06
CA ALA A 101 16.81 -4.61 4.94
C ALA A 101 16.08 -4.24 3.63
N LEU A 102 14.99 -4.95 3.31
CA LEU A 102 14.15 -4.65 2.15
C LEU A 102 13.57 -3.21 2.26
N GLU A 103 13.04 -2.85 3.43
CA GLU A 103 12.44 -1.55 3.68
C GLU A 103 13.48 -0.42 3.56
N ASP A 104 14.67 -0.60 4.13
CA ASP A 104 15.75 0.39 4.10
C ASP A 104 16.23 0.66 2.67
N VAL A 105 16.48 -0.40 1.90
CA VAL A 105 16.95 -0.28 0.50
C VAL A 105 15.87 0.34 -0.38
N TYR A 106 14.61 -0.10 -0.27
CA TYR A 106 13.53 0.45 -1.08
C TYR A 106 13.23 1.91 -0.75
N SER A 107 13.21 2.26 0.54
CA SER A 107 12.91 3.64 0.97
C SER A 107 13.99 4.62 0.55
N GLY A 108 15.27 4.21 0.58
CA GLY A 108 16.39 5.04 0.13
C GLY A 108 16.47 5.23 -1.40
N ASN A 109 15.80 4.38 -2.18
CA ASN A 109 15.88 4.35 -3.64
C ASN A 109 14.48 4.37 -4.29
N LYS A 110 13.50 4.99 -3.62
CA LYS A 110 12.10 4.96 -4.05
C LYS A 110 11.97 5.53 -5.46
N GLY A 111 11.45 4.72 -6.39
CA GLY A 111 11.24 5.10 -7.80
C GLY A 111 12.39 4.74 -8.74
N ASP A 112 13.48 4.16 -8.25
CA ASP A 112 14.56 3.62 -9.09
C ASP A 112 14.16 2.24 -9.66
N PRO A 113 14.02 2.10 -10.99
CA PRO A 113 13.64 0.83 -11.63
C PRO A 113 14.70 -0.27 -11.46
N GLU A 114 15.99 0.08 -11.53
CA GLU A 114 17.08 -0.89 -11.43
C GLU A 114 17.16 -1.49 -10.02
N VAL A 115 17.00 -0.64 -9.00
CA VAL A 115 16.94 -1.12 -7.61
C VAL A 115 15.69 -1.99 -7.40
N SER A 116 14.55 -1.61 -7.98
CA SER A 116 13.31 -2.38 -7.89
C SER A 116 13.45 -3.78 -8.50
N ASP A 117 14.07 -3.89 -9.68
CA ASP A 117 14.31 -5.17 -10.35
C ASP A 117 15.28 -6.06 -9.54
N LYS A 118 16.33 -5.48 -8.98
CA LYS A 118 17.27 -6.22 -8.11
C LYS A 118 16.61 -6.73 -6.83
N LEU A 119 15.81 -5.90 -6.17
CA LEU A 119 15.05 -6.31 -4.98
C LEU A 119 14.08 -7.45 -5.31
N LYS A 120 13.36 -7.34 -6.43
CA LYS A 120 12.48 -8.41 -6.92
C LYS A 120 13.25 -9.72 -7.12
N ALA A 121 14.38 -9.69 -7.83
CA ALA A 121 15.18 -10.89 -8.09
C ALA A 121 15.67 -11.55 -6.79
N ALA A 122 16.08 -10.75 -5.80
CA ALA A 122 16.48 -11.25 -4.49
C ALA A 122 15.32 -11.93 -3.75
N LEU A 123 14.13 -11.33 -3.77
CA LEU A 123 12.93 -11.91 -3.15
C LEU A 123 12.48 -13.20 -3.84
N ASP A 124 12.52 -13.25 -5.17
CA ASP A 124 12.18 -14.46 -5.94
C ASP A 124 13.14 -15.62 -5.61
N SER A 125 14.43 -15.34 -5.46
CA SER A 125 15.45 -16.31 -5.05
C SER A 125 15.19 -16.85 -3.63
N ALA A 126 14.92 -15.94 -2.68
CA ALA A 126 14.58 -16.32 -1.30
C ALA A 126 13.30 -17.17 -1.25
N ALA A 127 12.26 -16.78 -2.00
CA ALA A 127 11.01 -17.52 -2.08
C ALA A 127 11.18 -18.92 -2.69
N THR A 128 12.03 -19.06 -3.70
CA THR A 128 12.36 -20.35 -4.32
C THR A 128 13.01 -21.27 -3.30
N THR A 129 14.06 -20.78 -2.63
CA THR A 129 14.77 -21.52 -1.56
C THR A 129 13.80 -21.99 -0.46
N ILE A 130 12.88 -21.13 -0.02
CA ILE A 130 11.90 -21.47 1.01
C ILE A 130 10.93 -22.58 0.54
N LYS A 131 10.49 -22.53 -0.72
CA LYS A 131 9.59 -23.56 -1.28
C LYS A 131 10.25 -24.93 -1.37
N GLU A 132 11.55 -24.96 -1.67
CA GLU A 132 12.34 -26.19 -1.74
C GLU A 132 12.47 -26.90 -0.38
N ILE A 133 12.47 -26.15 0.74
CA ILE A 133 12.52 -26.75 2.08
C ILE A 133 11.26 -27.59 2.38
N GLY A 134 10.12 -27.21 1.80
CA GLY A 134 8.84 -27.92 1.99
C GLY A 134 8.51 -28.95 0.91
N SER A 135 9.40 -29.15 -0.07
CA SER A 135 9.25 -30.10 -1.19
C SER A 135 9.99 -31.41 -0.90
#